data_AF-M5JPN8-F1
#
_entry.id   AF-M5JPN8-F1
#
_cell.length_a   1.000
_cell.length_b   1.000
_cell.length_c   1.000
_cell.angle_alpha   90.00
_cell.angle_beta   90.00
_cell.angle_gamma   90.00
#
_symmetry.space_group_name_H-M   'P 1'
#
loop_
_entity.id
_entity.type
_entity.pdbx_description
1 polymer ?
#
loop_
_entity_poly.entity_id
_entity_poly.type
_entity_poly.pdbx_seq_one_letter_code
_entity_poly.pdbx_strand_id
1 'polypeptide(L)'
;MAPNGKPAIRLSLRAGERIFINGAVLKADRKVSLELLNDATFLLENHVLQPEDTTTPLRQLYFAAQMMLIEPAMREQAHATFAQMLRGMFSTFKDVEILNALKLVDELVHNGRVFEALKTIRAQYPREAELMGLEAPASPVAAIRKSAEANR
;
A
#
# COMPACT_ATOMS: atom_id res chain seq x y z
N MET A 1 -26.98 26.11 -11.21
CA MET A 1 -26.82 24.84 -10.46
C MET A 1 -25.39 24.37 -10.71
N ALA A 2 -24.45 24.73 -9.84
CA ALA A 2 -23.05 24.33 -10.00
C ALA A 2 -22.95 22.83 -9.70
N PRO A 3 -22.27 22.00 -10.52
CA PRO A 3 -21.97 20.65 -10.11
C PRO A 3 -20.99 20.73 -8.96
N ASN A 4 -21.44 20.39 -7.75
CA ASN A 4 -20.57 20.06 -6.62
C ASN A 4 -19.84 18.75 -6.96
N GLY A 5 -18.88 18.82 -7.89
CA GLY A 5 -17.97 17.72 -8.17
C GLY A 5 -16.92 17.69 -7.06
N LYS A 6 -16.76 16.54 -6.40
CA LYS A 6 -15.56 16.26 -5.60
C LYS A 6 -14.31 16.69 -6.40
N PRO A 7 -13.28 17.25 -5.74
CA PRO A 7 -12.07 17.66 -6.44
C PRO A 7 -11.47 16.46 -7.18
N ALA A 8 -11.23 16.64 -8.48
CA ALA A 8 -10.60 15.62 -9.31
C ALA A 8 -9.18 15.32 -8.79
N ILE A 9 -8.86 14.03 -8.65
CA ILE A 9 -7.54 13.60 -8.17
C ILE A 9 -6.56 13.71 -9.34
N ARG A 10 -5.53 14.55 -9.20
CA ARG A 10 -4.43 14.64 -10.17
C ARG A 10 -3.23 13.85 -9.69
N LEU A 11 -2.70 13.04 -10.60
CA LEU A 11 -1.56 12.17 -10.39
C LEU A 11 -0.52 12.51 -11.46
N SER A 12 0.77 12.43 -11.10
CA SER A 12 1.86 12.56 -12.07
C SER A 12 2.66 11.26 -12.10
N LEU A 13 2.84 10.70 -13.29
CA LEU A 13 3.66 9.52 -13.53
C LEU A 13 4.95 9.93 -14.22
N ARG A 14 6.07 9.35 -13.81
CA ARG A 14 7.37 9.49 -14.49
C ARG A 14 7.45 8.53 -15.67
N ALA A 15 8.41 8.77 -16.57
CA ALA A 15 8.71 7.83 -17.65
C ALA A 15 9.02 6.44 -17.08
N GLY A 16 8.34 5.42 -17.59
CA GLY A 16 8.47 4.03 -17.16
C GLY A 16 7.63 3.63 -15.95
N GLU A 17 7.07 4.59 -15.20
CA GLU A 17 6.29 4.34 -13.97
C GLU A 17 4.93 3.74 -14.28
N ARG A 18 4.49 2.81 -13.41
CA ARG A 18 3.20 2.11 -13.55
C ARG A 18 2.17 2.59 -12.53
N ILE A 19 0.91 2.56 -12.94
CA ILE A 19 -0.27 2.72 -12.08
C ILE A 19 -1.21 1.55 -12.30
N PHE A 20 -1.68 0.98 -11.21
CA PHE A 20 -2.71 -0.04 -11.16
C PHE A 20 -4.03 0.68 -10.85
N ILE A 21 -5.06 0.53 -11.67
CA ILE A 21 -6.35 1.20 -11.48
C ILE A 21 -7.49 0.28 -11.91
N ASN A 22 -8.39 -0.04 -10.99
CA ASN A 22 -9.54 -0.93 -11.23
C ASN A 22 -9.18 -2.26 -11.96
N GLY A 23 -7.99 -2.81 -11.70
CA GLY A 23 -7.48 -4.02 -12.36
C GLY A 23 -6.74 -3.81 -13.68
N ALA A 24 -6.73 -2.60 -14.23
CA ALA A 24 -5.88 -2.26 -15.37
C ALA A 24 -4.50 -1.79 -14.91
N VAL A 25 -3.47 -2.10 -15.68
CA VAL A 25 -2.11 -1.59 -15.46
C VAL A 25 -1.75 -0.64 -16.60
N LEU A 26 -1.48 0.62 -16.27
CA LEU A 26 -1.01 1.61 -17.22
C LEU A 26 0.46 1.90 -16.94
N LYS A 27 1.27 1.94 -17.99
CA LYS A 27 2.68 2.36 -17.94
C LYS A 27 2.84 3.65 -18.73
N ALA A 28 3.44 4.65 -18.12
CA ALA A 28 3.77 5.89 -18.82
C ALA A 28 5.07 5.71 -19.64
N ASP A 29 5.06 6.13 -20.90
CA ASP A 29 6.25 6.16 -21.76
C ASP A 29 7.14 7.38 -21.47
N ARG A 30 6.53 8.49 -21.04
CA ARG A 30 7.16 9.75 -20.62
C ARG A 30 6.48 10.32 -19.38
N LYS A 31 6.96 11.46 -18.87
CA LYS A 31 6.28 12.16 -17.78
C LYS A 31 4.89 12.63 -18.24
N VAL A 32 3.85 12.21 -17.53
CA VAL A 32 2.45 12.57 -17.82
C VAL A 32 1.71 12.96 -16.55
N SER A 33 0.70 13.82 -16.70
CA SER A 33 -0.28 14.12 -15.64
C SER A 33 -1.60 13.47 -16.02
N LEU A 34 -2.17 12.69 -15.11
CA LEU A 34 -3.48 12.06 -15.25
C LEU A 34 -4.44 12.72 -14.26
N GLU A 35 -5.67 12.96 -14.69
CA GLU A 35 -6.74 13.45 -13.84
C GLU A 35 -7.86 12.41 -13.80
N LEU A 36 -8.20 11.97 -12.59
CA LEU A 36 -9.30 11.06 -12.37
C LEU A 36 -10.59 11.88 -12.25
N LEU A 37 -11.46 11.72 -13.24
CA LEU A 37 -12.76 12.40 -13.29
C LEU A 37 -13.83 11.72 -12.43
N ASN A 38 -13.56 10.49 -11.96
CA ASN A 38 -14.43 9.69 -11.12
C ASN A 38 -13.65 9.10 -9.94
N ASP A 39 -14.36 8.64 -8.91
CA ASP A 39 -13.77 7.83 -7.85
C ASP A 39 -13.19 6.54 -8.46
N ALA A 40 -11.91 6.27 -8.21
CA ALA A 40 -11.22 5.09 -8.70
C ALA A 40 -10.33 4.49 -7.62
N THR A 41 -10.26 3.16 -7.59
CA THR A 41 -9.31 2.45 -6.74
C THR A 41 -8.01 2.29 -7.51
N PHE A 42 -6.92 2.86 -6.98
CA PHE A 42 -5.63 2.81 -7.65
C PHE A 42 -4.47 2.57 -6.68
N LEU A 43 -3.35 2.09 -7.23
CA LEU A 43 -2.08 1.93 -6.54
C LEU A 43 -0.94 2.30 -7.50
N LEU A 44 -0.02 3.16 -7.04
CA LEU A 44 1.19 3.50 -7.78
C LEU A 44 2.24 2.42 -7.59
N GLU A 45 3.11 2.21 -8.58
CA GLU A 45 4.19 1.21 -8.54
C GLU A 45 5.05 1.29 -7.27
N ASN A 46 5.38 2.50 -6.80
CA ASN A 46 6.16 2.70 -5.56
C ASN A 46 5.46 2.21 -4.27
N HIS A 47 4.15 2.00 -4.34
CA HIS A 47 3.36 1.42 -3.26
C HIS A 47 3.09 -0.08 -3.48
N VAL A 48 3.45 -0.65 -4.63
CA VAL A 48 3.35 -2.07 -4.88
C VAL A 48 4.53 -2.77 -4.23
N LEU A 49 4.25 -3.68 -3.31
CA LEU A 49 5.22 -4.60 -2.76
C LEU A 49 5.35 -5.82 -3.67
N GLN A 50 6.58 -6.20 -4.01
CA GLN A 50 6.84 -7.40 -4.79
C GLN A 50 6.82 -8.65 -3.88
N PRO A 51 6.49 -9.84 -4.41
CA PRO A 51 6.47 -11.08 -3.63
C PRO A 51 7.80 -11.35 -2.90
N GLU A 52 8.93 -11.04 -3.54
CA GLU A 52 10.26 -11.29 -2.98
C GLU A 52 10.56 -10.39 -1.77
N ASP A 53 9.90 -9.24 -1.69
CA ASP A 53 10.04 -8.27 -0.59
C ASP A 53 9.12 -8.59 0.61
N THR A 54 8.39 -9.71 0.59
CA THR A 54 7.48 -10.14 1.67
C THR A 54 8.19 -10.86 2.82
N THR A 55 9.31 -10.29 3.25
CA THR A 55 10.24 -10.91 4.21
C THR A 55 9.80 -10.84 5.68
N THR A 56 8.76 -10.07 5.99
CA THR A 56 8.21 -9.94 7.36
C THR A 56 6.70 -10.22 7.39
N PRO A 57 6.14 -10.67 8.54
CA PRO A 57 4.71 -10.90 8.71
C PRO A 57 3.81 -9.73 8.28
N LEU A 58 4.14 -8.48 8.64
CA LEU A 58 3.34 -7.32 8.22
C LEU A 58 3.48 -7.05 6.72
N ARG A 59 4.65 -7.32 6.12
CA ARG A 59 4.83 -7.23 4.66
C ARG A 59 4.02 -8.28 3.92
N GLN A 60 3.94 -9.50 4.45
CA GLN A 60 3.07 -10.55 3.91
C GLN A 60 1.59 -10.14 4.01
N LEU A 61 1.17 -9.60 5.16
CA LEU A 61 -0.19 -9.10 5.36
C LEU A 61 -0.52 -7.94 4.39
N TYR A 62 0.42 -7.01 4.21
CA TYR A 62 0.32 -5.92 3.23
C TYR A 62 0.12 -6.46 1.82
N PHE A 63 0.92 -7.45 1.42
CA PHE A 63 0.82 -8.06 0.10
C PHE A 63 -0.57 -8.69 -0.14
N ALA A 64 -1.11 -9.39 0.85
CA ALA A 64 -2.46 -9.96 0.76
C ALA A 64 -3.54 -8.88 0.60
N ALA A 65 -3.47 -7.79 1.37
CA ALA A 65 -4.38 -6.64 1.22
C ALA A 65 -4.20 -5.94 -0.14
N GLN A 66 -2.98 -5.84 -0.65
CA GLN A 66 -2.68 -5.25 -1.95
C GLN A 66 -3.36 -6.02 -3.08
N MET A 67 -3.35 -7.36 -3.03
CA MET A 67 -4.03 -8.19 -4.04
C MET A 67 -5.52 -7.86 -4.17
N MET A 68 -6.19 -7.49 -3.07
CA MET A 68 -7.61 -7.08 -3.10
C MET A 68 -7.86 -5.80 -3.93
N LEU A 69 -6.85 -4.91 -4.02
CA LEU A 69 -6.92 -3.67 -4.78
C LEU A 69 -6.59 -3.87 -6.25
N ILE A 70 -5.52 -4.64 -6.52
CA ILE A 70 -4.95 -4.73 -7.87
C ILE A 70 -5.59 -5.83 -8.72
N GLU A 71 -6.19 -6.85 -8.10
CA GLU A 71 -6.75 -8.00 -8.82
C GLU A 71 -8.23 -8.20 -8.49
N PRO A 72 -9.15 -7.50 -9.18
CA PRO A 72 -10.58 -7.56 -8.91
C PRO A 72 -11.15 -8.99 -8.99
N ALA A 73 -10.60 -9.81 -9.89
CA ALA A 73 -11.03 -11.19 -10.12
C ALA A 73 -10.75 -12.12 -8.93
N MET A 74 -9.71 -11.83 -8.14
CA MET A 74 -9.34 -12.63 -6.97
C MET A 74 -9.76 -11.99 -5.64
N ARG A 75 -10.58 -10.93 -5.66
CA ARG A 75 -10.88 -10.13 -4.47
C ARG A 75 -11.43 -10.97 -3.31
N GLU A 76 -12.39 -11.86 -3.54
CA GLU A 76 -12.96 -12.70 -2.48
C GLU A 76 -11.92 -13.65 -1.88
N GLN A 77 -11.11 -14.29 -2.73
CA GLN A 77 -10.07 -15.21 -2.28
C GLN A 77 -8.92 -14.48 -1.57
N ALA A 78 -8.53 -13.31 -2.06
CA ALA A 78 -7.58 -12.43 -1.39
C ALA A 78 -8.12 -11.97 -0.03
N HIS A 79 -9.42 -11.65 0.06
CA HIS A 79 -10.07 -11.30 1.32
C HIS A 79 -10.04 -12.45 2.33
N ALA A 80 -10.38 -13.68 1.91
CA ALA A 80 -10.33 -14.86 2.78
C ALA A 80 -8.90 -15.13 3.27
N THR A 81 -7.91 -15.05 2.36
CA THR A 81 -6.50 -15.27 2.66
C THR A 81 -5.99 -14.22 3.66
N PHE A 82 -6.27 -12.95 3.41
CA PHE A 82 -5.92 -11.86 4.31
C PHE A 82 -6.56 -12.03 5.70
N ALA A 83 -7.85 -12.36 5.77
CA ALA A 83 -8.53 -12.55 7.05
C ALA A 83 -7.89 -13.70 7.85
N GLN A 84 -7.47 -14.78 7.19
CA GLN A 84 -6.74 -15.86 7.83
C GLN A 84 -5.37 -15.40 8.34
N MET A 85 -4.61 -14.68 7.52
CA MET A 85 -3.29 -14.14 7.92
C MET A 85 -3.43 -13.17 9.10
N LEU A 86 -4.39 -12.25 9.05
CA LEU A 86 -4.67 -11.28 10.10
C LEU A 86 -4.99 -11.95 11.44
N ARG A 87 -5.81 -13.02 11.44
CA ARG A 87 -6.06 -13.83 12.64
C ARG A 87 -4.78 -14.46 13.19
N GLY A 88 -3.91 -14.94 12.30
CA GLY A 88 -2.58 -15.43 12.68
C GLY A 88 -1.72 -14.36 13.35
N MET A 89 -1.76 -13.11 12.84
CA MET A 89 -0.97 -12.00 13.38
C MET A 89 -1.32 -11.67 14.84
N PHE A 90 -2.59 -11.77 15.24
CA PHE A 90 -2.98 -11.58 16.64
C PHE A 90 -2.38 -12.62 17.60
N SER A 91 -2.02 -13.81 17.08
CA SER A 91 -1.31 -14.82 17.87
C SER A 91 0.20 -14.57 17.88
N THR A 92 0.76 -14.12 16.76
CA THR A 92 2.20 -13.88 16.55
C THR A 92 2.73 -12.67 17.32
N PHE A 93 2.04 -11.53 17.25
CA PHE A 93 2.49 -10.29 17.90
C PHE A 93 2.03 -10.21 19.36
N LYS A 94 2.87 -9.59 20.20
CA LYS A 94 2.55 -9.20 21.59
C LYS A 94 2.65 -7.70 21.83
N ASP A 95 3.26 -6.98 20.90
CA ASP A 95 3.41 -5.54 20.98
C ASP A 95 2.04 -4.84 20.84
N VAL A 96 1.72 -3.98 21.80
CA VAL A 96 0.41 -3.33 21.92
C VAL A 96 0.16 -2.36 20.76
N GLU A 97 1.19 -1.69 20.26
CA GLU A 97 1.06 -0.75 19.14
C GLU A 97 0.65 -1.50 17.86
N ILE A 98 1.38 -2.57 17.54
CA ILE A 98 1.06 -3.41 16.38
C ILE A 98 -0.31 -4.03 16.54
N LEU A 99 -0.66 -4.57 17.71
CA LEU A 99 -1.98 -5.19 17.94
C LEU A 99 -3.13 -4.19 17.77
N ASN A 100 -2.96 -2.94 18.19
CA ASN A 100 -3.96 -1.89 17.97
C ASN A 100 -4.06 -1.51 16.48
N ALA A 101 -2.93 -1.42 15.78
CA ALA A 101 -2.93 -1.20 14.34
C ALA A 101 -3.63 -2.34 13.59
N LEU A 102 -3.44 -3.60 13.99
CA LEU A 102 -4.11 -4.75 13.39
C LEU A 102 -5.64 -4.73 13.59
N LYS A 103 -6.13 -4.26 14.74
CA LYS A 103 -7.58 -4.06 14.96
C LYS A 103 -8.15 -2.99 14.04
N LEU A 104 -7.44 -1.87 13.88
CA LEU A 104 -7.84 -0.82 12.95
C LEU A 104 -7.82 -1.33 11.50
N VAL A 105 -6.82 -2.13 11.14
CA VAL A 105 -6.72 -2.77 9.82
C VAL A 105 -7.92 -3.66 9.54
N ASP A 106 -8.35 -4.47 10.51
CA ASP A 106 -9.56 -5.31 10.41
C ASP A 106 -10.80 -4.46 10.09
N GLU A 107 -11.02 -3.38 10.87
CA GLU A 107 -12.14 -2.45 10.69
C GLU A 107 -12.10 -1.76 9.30
N LEU A 108 -10.92 -1.30 8.88
CA LEU A 108 -10.76 -0.62 7.60
C LEU A 108 -11.06 -1.54 6.43
N VAL A 109 -10.56 -2.79 6.46
CA VAL A 109 -10.83 -3.77 5.39
C VAL A 109 -12.30 -4.16 5.37
N HIS A 110 -12.92 -4.38 6.54
CA HIS A 110 -14.35 -4.68 6.62
C HIS A 110 -15.22 -3.58 5.99
N ASN A 111 -14.82 -2.31 6.14
CA ASN A 111 -15.50 -1.16 5.55
C ASN A 111 -15.08 -0.85 4.09
N GLY A 112 -14.30 -1.74 3.44
CA GLY A 112 -13.82 -1.55 2.06
C GLY A 112 -12.73 -0.48 1.91
N ARG A 113 -12.18 0.06 3.00
CA ARG A 113 -11.13 1.10 3.03
C ARG A 113 -9.73 0.47 2.96
N VAL A 114 -9.52 -0.45 2.02
CA VAL A 114 -8.31 -1.28 1.93
C VAL A 114 -7.04 -0.45 1.72
N PHE A 115 -7.10 0.65 0.97
CA PHE A 115 -5.95 1.55 0.79
C PHE A 115 -5.47 2.17 2.12
N GLU A 116 -6.40 2.48 3.02
CA GLU A 116 -6.07 3.01 4.34
C GLU A 116 -5.51 1.91 5.24
N ALA A 117 -6.03 0.68 5.12
CA ALA A 117 -5.45 -0.48 5.79
C ALA A 117 -3.98 -0.70 5.36
N LEU A 118 -3.66 -0.59 4.07
CA LEU A 118 -2.27 -0.66 3.58
C LEU A 118 -1.38 0.41 4.24
N LYS A 119 -1.86 1.65 4.34
CA LYS A 119 -1.11 2.72 5.02
C LYS A 119 -0.85 2.38 6.49
N THR A 120 -1.88 1.90 7.19
CA THR A 120 -1.77 1.50 8.60
C THR A 120 -0.76 0.37 8.78
N ILE A 121 -0.79 -0.67 7.94
CA ILE A 121 0.19 -1.77 7.99
C ILE A 121 1.62 -1.25 7.74
N ARG A 122 1.81 -0.45 6.69
CA ARG A 122 3.14 0.07 6.31
C ARG A 122 3.76 0.98 7.37
N ALA A 123 2.94 1.72 8.12
CA ALA A 123 3.40 2.55 9.23
C ALA A 123 4.03 1.73 10.37
N GLN A 124 3.71 0.44 10.48
CA GLN A 124 4.18 -0.45 11.53
C GLN A 124 5.46 -1.22 11.15
N TYR A 125 5.95 -1.09 9.91
CA TYR A 125 7.19 -1.76 9.48
C TYR A 125 8.43 -1.41 10.31
N PRO A 126 8.66 -0.13 10.72
CA PRO A 126 9.80 0.18 11.58
C PRO A 126 9.71 -0.53 12.92
N ARG A 127 8.51 -0.54 13.53
CA ARG A 127 8.29 -1.20 14.82
C ARG A 127 8.45 -2.71 14.74
N GLU A 128 7.94 -3.33 13.68
CA GLU A 128 8.16 -4.76 13.43
C GLU A 128 9.65 -5.07 13.25
N ALA A 129 10.38 -4.25 12.49
CA ALA A 129 11.83 -4.43 12.30
C ALA A 129 12.59 -4.36 13.64
N GLU A 130 12.26 -3.40 14.50
CA GLU A 130 12.81 -3.30 15.86
C GLU A 130 12.57 -4.58 16.68
N LEU A 131 11.34 -5.11 16.67
CA LEU A 131 10.99 -6.33 17.39
C LEU A 131 11.70 -7.57 16.84
N MET A 132 12.02 -7.58 15.55
CA MET A 132 12.77 -8.66 14.89
C MET A 132 14.29 -8.51 15.03
N GLY A 133 14.78 -7.42 15.61
CA GLY A 133 16.21 -7.12 15.65
C GLY A 133 16.81 -6.85 14.27
N LEU A 134 15.97 -6.50 13.29
CA LEU A 134 16.39 -6.09 11.95
C LEU A 134 16.75 -4.60 12.01
N GLU A 135 17.87 -4.20 11.40
CA GLU A 135 18.14 -2.77 11.20
C GLU A 135 16.98 -2.16 10.40
N ALA A 136 16.41 -1.06 10.91
CA ALA A 136 15.23 -0.44 10.33
C ALA A 136 15.44 -0.19 8.82
N PRO A 137 14.52 -0.64 7.94
CA PRO A 137 14.69 -0.42 6.53
C PRO A 137 14.68 1.09 6.25
N ALA A 138 15.70 1.57 5.55
CA ALA A 138 15.76 2.96 5.10
C ALA A 138 14.47 3.28 4.32
N SER A 139 13.68 4.21 4.83
CA SER A 139 12.46 4.67 4.18
C SER A 139 12.77 5.13 2.74
N PRO A 140 12.03 4.67 1.71
CA PRO A 140 12.26 5.11 0.31
C PRO A 140 12.16 6.62 0.11
N VAL A 141 11.55 7.34 1.06
CA VAL A 141 11.40 8.80 1.05
C VAL A 141 12.74 9.52 1.27
N ALA A 142 13.72 8.90 1.94
CA ALA A 142 15.02 9.51 2.23
C ALA A 142 16.01 9.42 1.05
N ALA A 143 15.88 8.41 0.18
CA ALA A 143 16.79 8.20 -0.95
C ALA A 143 16.67 9.28 -2.05
N ILE A 144 15.56 10.02 -2.09
CA ILE A 144 15.31 11.08 -3.08
C ILE A 144 16.11 12.36 -2.76
N ARG A 145 16.53 12.58 -1.50
CA ARG A 145 17.31 13.79 -1.16
C ARG A 145 18.79 13.68 -1.51
N LYS A 146 19.41 12.50 -1.44
CA LYS A 146 20.85 12.34 -1.69
C LYS A 146 21.25 12.43 -3.16
N SER A 147 20.34 12.21 -4.10
CA SER A 147 20.65 12.30 -5.54
C SER A 147 20.48 13.72 -6.12
N ALA A 148 19.97 14.69 -5.36
CA ALA A 148 19.82 16.07 -5.80
C ALA A 148 21.03 16.98 -5.50
N GLU A 149 21.93 16.58 -4.60
CA GLU A 149 23.10 17.39 -4.20
C GLU A 149 24.41 17.00 -4.90
N ALA A 150 24.42 15.91 -5.69
CA ALA A 150 25.62 15.42 -6.38
C ALA A 150 25.80 15.95 -7.81
N ASN A 151 24.98 16.91 -8.25
CA ASN A 151 25.09 17.51 -9.60
C ASN A 151 25.19 19.04 -9.54
N ARG A 152 26.14 19.52 -8.75
CA ARG A 152 26.70 20.88 -8.84
C ARG A 152 28.16 20.81 -9.17
#